data_AF-A0A1C6DHK6-F1
#
_entry.id   AF-A0A1C6DHK6-F1
#
_cell.length_a   1.000
_cell.length_b   1.000
_cell.length_c   1.000
_cell.angle_alpha   90.00
_cell.angle_beta   90.00
_cell.angle_gamma   90.00
#
_symmetry.space_group_name_H-M   'P 1'
#
loop_
_entity.id
_entity.type
_entity.pdbx_description
1 polymer ?
#
loop_
_entity_poly.entity_id
_entity_poly.type
_entity_poly.pdbx_seq_one_letter_code
_entity_poly.pdbx_strand_id
1 'polypeptide(L)'
;MEQEEKLSLDFGNGEIYEVWLEVATYPADKNIKVCVFTEKEEEIWKLFELTTDMGIPLEKNQTFLLPGYDLEQIVEFIKKNAIGQLKEEICCSGCMEYPLFEFQEETLKKLDPEGYAAYEQAYQERGEVKNPEFQKEIKTADFQWAYGTEELALRVDYYAMNQNLYVELYSREDGMWEPFSDLTVNLPGYCLEPGTACISGDFSKENIQFIQEHGLGTLLPWKAQSGMGQYAVVKFHLEELRKFDQAGVAAFCNQHGLQKTMQEERRQSR
;
A
#
# COMPACT_ATOMS: atom_id res chain seq x y z
N MET A 1 -15.56 -29.22 13.74
CA MET A 1 -15.81 -28.26 12.66
C MET A 1 -17.04 -27.49 13.07
N GLU A 2 -16.84 -26.41 13.82
CA GLU A 2 -17.87 -25.39 13.96
C GLU A 2 -18.13 -24.86 12.54
N GLN A 3 -19.40 -24.68 12.16
CA GLN A 3 -19.73 -24.05 10.90
C GLN A 3 -19.21 -22.61 10.96
N GLU A 4 -18.30 -22.25 10.06
CA GLU A 4 -17.93 -20.84 9.84
C GLU A 4 -19.20 -20.04 9.55
N GLU A 5 -19.36 -18.90 10.23
CA GLU A 5 -20.54 -18.07 10.06
C GLU A 5 -20.47 -17.36 8.72
N LYS A 6 -21.29 -17.81 7.78
CA LYS A 6 -21.36 -17.25 6.44
C LYS A 6 -22.26 -16.00 6.41
N LEU A 7 -21.77 -14.97 5.73
CA LEU A 7 -22.39 -13.67 5.52
C LEU A 7 -22.80 -13.52 4.05
N SER A 8 -23.67 -12.55 3.76
CA SER A 8 -24.07 -12.22 2.37
C SER A 8 -23.46 -10.90 1.94
N LEU A 9 -22.75 -10.91 0.82
CA LEU A 9 -22.12 -9.75 0.19
C LEU A 9 -22.71 -9.50 -1.20
N ASP A 10 -23.01 -8.25 -1.52
CA ASP A 10 -23.52 -7.80 -2.82
C ASP A 10 -22.64 -6.65 -3.31
N PHE A 11 -22.09 -6.80 -4.52
CA PHE A 11 -21.26 -5.77 -5.17
C PHE A 11 -22.08 -4.80 -6.03
N GLY A 12 -23.42 -4.84 -5.96
CA GLY A 12 -24.31 -3.99 -6.74
C GLY A 12 -24.45 -4.41 -8.21
N ASN A 13 -23.87 -5.54 -8.59
CA ASN A 13 -23.97 -6.14 -9.93
C ASN A 13 -25.12 -7.16 -10.04
N GLY A 14 -25.87 -7.39 -8.95
CA GLY A 14 -26.99 -8.32 -8.87
C GLY A 14 -26.60 -9.77 -8.52
N GLU A 15 -25.31 -10.05 -8.31
CA GLU A 15 -24.82 -11.33 -7.78
C GLU A 15 -24.57 -11.21 -6.28
N ILE A 16 -25.13 -12.16 -5.51
CA ILE A 16 -24.94 -12.23 -4.05
C ILE A 16 -23.99 -13.37 -3.75
N TYR A 17 -22.90 -13.04 -3.08
CA TYR A 17 -21.88 -13.98 -2.64
C TYR A 17 -22.16 -14.40 -1.20
N GLU A 18 -22.09 -15.71 -0.96
CA GLU A 18 -21.99 -16.26 0.39
C GLU A 18 -20.51 -16.25 0.78
N VAL A 19 -20.16 -15.52 1.84
CA VAL A 19 -18.78 -15.21 2.19
C VAL A 19 -18.48 -15.48 3.66
N TRP A 20 -17.22 -15.69 4.01
CA TRP A 20 -16.73 -15.65 5.40
C TRP A 20 -15.47 -14.79 5.49
N LEU A 21 -15.10 -14.42 6.71
CA LEU A 21 -13.91 -13.64 7.01
C LEU A 21 -12.85 -14.53 7.65
N GLU A 22 -11.60 -14.36 7.23
CA GLU A 22 -10.45 -14.90 7.96
C GLU A 22 -9.60 -13.75 8.48
N VAL A 23 -9.30 -13.80 9.77
CA VAL A 23 -8.44 -12.88 10.49
C VAL A 23 -7.02 -13.45 10.51
N ALA A 24 -6.09 -12.62 10.06
CA ALA A 24 -4.66 -12.89 10.07
C ALA A 24 -3.92 -11.65 10.58
N THR A 25 -2.60 -11.64 10.41
CA THR A 25 -1.76 -10.54 10.87
C THR A 25 -0.70 -10.21 9.84
N TYR A 26 -0.47 -8.93 9.59
CA TYR A 26 0.64 -8.52 8.75
C TYR A 26 1.98 -8.82 9.42
N PRO A 27 2.94 -9.46 8.73
CA PRO A 27 4.13 -10.01 9.38
C PRO A 27 4.99 -8.97 10.09
N ALA A 28 5.03 -7.75 9.56
CA ALA A 28 5.96 -6.70 9.93
C ALA A 28 5.46 -5.81 11.07
N ASP A 29 4.30 -5.17 10.89
CA ASP A 29 3.72 -4.22 11.83
C ASP A 29 2.72 -4.85 12.81
N LYS A 30 2.43 -6.14 12.65
CA LYS A 30 1.44 -6.93 13.39
C LYS A 30 0.05 -6.29 13.45
N ASN A 31 -0.31 -5.49 12.46
CA ASN A 31 -1.67 -5.00 12.30
C ASN A 31 -2.59 -6.15 11.87
N ILE A 32 -3.87 -5.96 12.16
CA ILE A 32 -4.91 -6.92 11.78
C ILE A 32 -5.03 -6.99 10.25
N LYS A 33 -5.07 -8.21 9.72
CA LYS A 33 -5.34 -8.49 8.31
C LYS A 33 -6.67 -9.23 8.24
N VAL A 34 -7.58 -8.81 7.37
CA VAL A 34 -8.85 -9.50 7.17
C VAL A 34 -9.06 -9.79 5.70
N CYS A 35 -9.25 -11.06 5.37
CA CYS A 35 -9.53 -11.52 4.01
C CYS A 35 -10.99 -11.99 3.92
N VAL A 36 -11.62 -11.73 2.78
CA VAL A 36 -12.98 -12.19 2.48
C VAL A 36 -12.89 -13.35 1.50
N PHE A 37 -13.50 -14.47 1.86
CA PHE A 37 -13.51 -15.68 1.06
C PHE A 37 -14.92 -16.05 0.63
N THR A 38 -15.03 -16.78 -0.47
CA THR A 38 -16.26 -17.41 -0.92
C THR A 38 -15.96 -18.83 -1.41
N GLU A 39 -16.99 -19.66 -1.45
CA GLU A 39 -16.90 -21.02 -1.97
C GLU A 39 -17.80 -21.12 -3.21
N LYS A 40 -17.21 -21.51 -4.33
CA LYS A 40 -17.94 -21.73 -5.59
C LYS A 40 -17.43 -23.00 -6.24
N GLU A 41 -18.35 -23.90 -6.60
CA GLU A 41 -18.03 -25.17 -7.26
C GLU A 41 -17.03 -26.03 -6.45
N GLU A 42 -17.18 -26.06 -5.12
CA GLU A 42 -16.28 -26.78 -4.17
C GLU A 42 -14.84 -26.21 -4.13
N GLU A 43 -14.59 -25.05 -4.73
CA GLU A 43 -13.33 -24.33 -4.64
C GLU A 43 -13.46 -23.09 -3.75
N ILE A 44 -12.49 -22.90 -2.86
CA ILE A 44 -12.38 -21.73 -2.00
C ILE A 44 -11.60 -20.64 -2.74
N TRP A 45 -12.22 -19.47 -2.87
CA TRP A 45 -11.64 -18.30 -3.51
C TRP A 45 -11.52 -17.16 -2.51
N LYS A 46 -10.32 -16.58 -2.40
CA LYS A 46 -10.16 -15.26 -1.77
C LYS A 46 -10.77 -14.22 -2.71
N LEU A 47 -11.91 -13.65 -2.34
CA LEU A 47 -12.55 -12.59 -3.12
C LEU A 47 -11.69 -11.33 -3.10
N PHE A 48 -11.33 -10.85 -1.90
CA PHE A 48 -10.46 -9.70 -1.74
C PHE A 48 -9.87 -9.64 -0.32
N GLU A 49 -8.90 -8.75 -0.14
CA GLU A 49 -8.39 -8.37 1.16
C GLU A 49 -9.09 -7.09 1.61
N LEU A 50 -9.78 -7.14 2.75
CA LEU A 50 -10.53 -6.00 3.27
C LEU A 50 -9.59 -4.90 3.79
N THR A 51 -8.43 -5.32 4.30
CA THR A 51 -7.40 -4.47 4.89
C THR A 51 -6.30 -4.15 3.90
N THR A 52 -5.54 -3.06 4.13
CA THR A 52 -4.32 -2.76 3.36
C THR A 52 -3.12 -2.59 4.30
N ASP A 53 -1.99 -3.23 3.98
CA ASP A 53 -0.73 -3.07 4.71
C ASP A 53 -0.06 -1.76 4.28
N MET A 54 -0.25 -0.73 5.09
CA MET A 54 0.40 0.58 4.91
C MET A 54 1.77 0.65 5.59
N GLY A 55 2.21 -0.46 6.21
CA GLY A 55 3.45 -0.57 6.95
C GLY A 55 3.58 0.32 8.19
N ILE A 56 2.47 0.87 8.67
CA ILE A 56 2.39 1.78 9.82
C ILE A 56 1.73 1.04 10.97
N PRO A 57 2.41 0.76 12.09
CA PRO A 57 1.78 0.12 13.24
C PRO A 57 0.59 0.95 13.77
N LEU A 58 -0.55 0.30 14.00
CA LEU A 58 -1.80 0.93 14.44
C LEU A 58 -2.23 0.45 15.83
N GLU A 59 -3.24 1.13 16.39
CA GLU A 59 -3.92 0.69 17.61
C GLU A 59 -4.65 -0.64 17.40
N LYS A 60 -5.01 -1.33 18.49
CA LYS A 60 -5.64 -2.65 18.41
C LYS A 60 -6.93 -2.56 17.59
N ASN A 61 -7.10 -3.50 16.67
CA ASN A 61 -8.26 -3.66 15.79
C ASN A 61 -8.42 -2.54 14.76
N GLN A 62 -7.44 -1.65 14.62
CA GLN A 62 -7.44 -0.63 13.58
C GLN A 62 -6.67 -1.08 12.34
N THR A 63 -7.15 -0.63 11.19
CA THR A 63 -6.57 -0.90 9.86
C THR A 63 -6.92 0.26 8.92
N PHE A 64 -6.26 0.29 7.77
CA PHE A 64 -6.75 1.00 6.60
C PHE A 64 -7.56 0.06 5.71
N LEU A 65 -8.66 0.55 5.12
CA LEU A 65 -9.41 -0.20 4.11
C LEU A 65 -8.84 0.05 2.71
N LEU A 66 -8.94 -0.97 1.86
CA LEU A 66 -8.55 -0.87 0.46
C LEU A 66 -9.47 0.14 -0.28
N PRO A 67 -8.94 1.21 -0.89
CA PRO A 67 -9.70 2.09 -1.74
C PRO A 67 -9.97 1.38 -3.07
N GLY A 68 -11.17 1.55 -3.61
CA GLY A 68 -11.54 0.94 -4.88
C GLY A 68 -12.99 1.20 -5.26
N TYR A 69 -13.37 0.78 -6.46
CA TYR A 69 -14.71 0.99 -7.02
C TYR A 69 -15.84 0.41 -6.14
N ASP A 70 -15.55 -0.60 -5.32
CA ASP A 70 -16.52 -1.26 -4.46
C ASP A 70 -16.54 -0.73 -3.01
N LEU A 71 -15.83 0.37 -2.71
CA LEU A 71 -15.69 0.86 -1.33
C LEU A 71 -17.05 1.17 -0.68
N GLU A 72 -18.01 1.72 -1.44
CA GLU A 72 -19.36 1.98 -0.93
C GLU A 72 -20.06 0.68 -0.51
N GLN A 73 -20.00 -0.36 -1.35
CA GLN A 73 -20.61 -1.66 -1.09
C GLN A 73 -19.91 -2.39 0.07
N ILE A 74 -18.58 -2.29 0.16
CA ILE A 74 -17.79 -2.81 1.28
C ILE A 74 -18.22 -2.13 2.58
N VAL A 75 -18.37 -0.79 2.58
CA VAL A 75 -18.81 -0.04 3.77
C VAL A 75 -20.24 -0.43 4.17
N GLU A 76 -21.13 -0.65 3.21
CA GLU A 76 -22.49 -1.14 3.49
C GLU A 76 -22.48 -2.55 4.09
N PHE A 77 -21.69 -3.47 3.52
CA PHE A 77 -21.49 -4.82 4.04
C PHE A 77 -20.99 -4.82 5.48
N ILE A 78 -19.98 -4.00 5.79
CA ILE A 78 -19.43 -3.86 7.14
C ILE A 78 -20.50 -3.39 8.12
N LYS A 79 -21.27 -2.36 7.76
CA LYS A 79 -22.33 -1.79 8.60
C LYS A 79 -23.44 -2.80 8.87
N LYS A 80 -23.91 -3.48 7.82
CA LYS A 80 -24.99 -4.48 7.89
C LYS A 80 -24.65 -5.62 8.84
N ASN A 81 -23.38 -6.03 8.87
CA ASN A 81 -22.91 -7.18 9.67
C ASN A 81 -22.25 -6.76 11.00
N ALA A 82 -22.31 -5.48 11.38
CA ALA A 82 -21.70 -4.95 12.60
C ALA A 82 -20.21 -5.33 12.76
N ILE A 83 -19.46 -5.37 11.64
CA ILE A 83 -18.05 -5.78 11.60
C ILE A 83 -17.16 -4.72 12.23
N GLY A 84 -17.54 -3.44 12.16
CA GLY A 84 -16.80 -2.34 12.74
C GLY A 84 -17.29 -0.99 12.23
N GLN A 85 -16.44 0.04 12.37
CA GLN A 85 -16.79 1.42 12.03
C GLN A 85 -15.63 2.17 11.35
N LEU A 86 -15.98 3.05 10.43
CA LEU A 86 -15.04 4.04 9.88
C LEU A 86 -14.71 5.08 10.96
N LYS A 87 -13.46 5.50 10.98
CA LYS A 87 -12.97 6.64 11.77
C LYS A 87 -12.96 7.90 10.90
N GLU A 88 -12.76 9.06 11.53
CA GLU A 88 -12.66 10.35 10.82
C GLU A 88 -11.29 10.51 10.12
N GLU A 89 -10.28 9.80 10.61
CA GLU A 89 -8.93 9.86 10.08
C GLU A 89 -8.78 9.13 8.74
N ILE A 90 -7.97 9.75 7.87
CA ILE A 90 -7.59 9.22 6.56
C ILE A 90 -6.06 9.26 6.49
N CYS A 91 -5.46 8.21 5.92
CA CYS A 91 -4.04 8.17 5.57
C CYS A 91 -3.88 8.35 4.06
N CYS A 92 -2.86 9.11 3.65
CA CYS A 92 -2.47 9.22 2.26
C CYS A 92 -1.31 8.25 1.95
N SER A 93 -1.40 7.56 0.81
CA SER A 93 -0.24 6.97 0.12
C SER A 93 -0.06 7.67 -1.21
N GLY A 94 0.89 8.58 -1.28
CA GLY A 94 0.96 9.54 -2.38
C GLY A 94 -0.32 10.37 -2.45
N CYS A 95 -1.05 10.26 -3.55
CA CYS A 95 -2.34 10.91 -3.73
C CYS A 95 -3.56 10.05 -3.39
N MET A 96 -3.37 8.77 -3.06
CA MET A 96 -4.45 7.85 -2.73
C MET A 96 -4.84 7.98 -1.26
N GLU A 97 -6.14 8.03 -0.99
CA GLU A 97 -6.69 8.18 0.36
C GLU A 97 -7.24 6.85 0.88
N TYR A 98 -6.84 6.50 2.10
CA TYR A 98 -7.19 5.25 2.77
C TYR A 98 -7.90 5.57 4.08
N PRO A 99 -9.20 5.27 4.22
CA PRO A 99 -9.93 5.57 5.45
C PRO A 99 -9.46 4.64 6.57
N LEU A 100 -9.26 5.21 7.76
CA LEU A 100 -9.01 4.44 8.96
C LEU A 100 -10.30 3.73 9.39
N PHE A 101 -10.18 2.46 9.77
CA PHE A 101 -11.28 1.60 10.14
C PHE A 101 -10.94 0.84 11.42
N GLU A 102 -11.93 0.65 12.28
CA GLU A 102 -11.80 -0.07 13.53
C GLU A 102 -12.80 -1.23 13.59
N PHE A 103 -12.27 -2.46 13.70
CA PHE A 103 -13.08 -3.66 13.83
C PHE A 103 -13.71 -3.76 15.22
N GLN A 104 -14.95 -4.26 15.24
CA GLN A 104 -15.64 -4.64 16.46
C GLN A 104 -15.09 -6.00 16.94
N GLU A 105 -14.36 -5.96 18.05
CA GLU A 105 -13.66 -7.13 18.62
C GLU A 105 -14.56 -8.35 18.80
N GLU A 106 -15.73 -8.18 19.43
CA GLU A 106 -16.66 -9.27 19.69
C GLU A 106 -17.24 -9.88 18.40
N THR A 107 -17.38 -9.08 17.34
CA THR A 107 -17.81 -9.57 16.04
C THR A 107 -16.73 -10.45 15.41
N LEU A 108 -15.47 -10.01 15.42
CA LEU A 108 -14.37 -10.81 14.87
C LEU A 108 -14.12 -12.10 15.64
N LYS A 109 -14.17 -12.07 16.98
CA LYS A 109 -14.08 -13.28 17.81
C LYS A 109 -15.17 -14.30 17.50
N LYS A 110 -16.33 -13.85 17.03
CA LYS A 110 -17.44 -14.72 16.64
C LYS A 110 -17.24 -15.29 15.24
N LEU A 111 -16.81 -14.46 14.29
CA LEU A 111 -16.65 -14.84 12.89
C LEU A 111 -15.43 -15.73 12.65
N ASP A 112 -14.31 -15.43 13.31
CA ASP A 112 -13.07 -16.22 13.24
C ASP A 112 -12.35 -16.21 14.61
N PRO A 113 -12.77 -17.09 15.54
CA PRO A 113 -12.20 -17.15 16.87
C PRO A 113 -10.70 -17.48 16.89
N GLU A 114 -10.26 -18.42 16.04
CA GLU A 114 -8.89 -18.90 16.00
C GLU A 114 -7.95 -17.85 15.38
N GLY A 115 -8.34 -17.27 14.24
CA GLY A 115 -7.57 -16.20 13.60
C GLY A 115 -7.49 -14.94 14.46
N TYR A 116 -8.57 -14.56 15.13
CA TYR A 116 -8.56 -13.42 16.04
C TYR A 116 -7.63 -13.66 17.25
N ALA A 117 -7.65 -14.86 17.84
CA ALA A 117 -6.76 -15.19 18.96
C ALA A 117 -5.27 -15.15 18.55
N ALA A 118 -4.94 -15.65 17.36
CA ALA A 118 -3.58 -15.58 16.82
C ALA A 118 -3.14 -14.13 16.57
N TYR A 119 -4.02 -13.30 16.01
CA TYR A 119 -3.77 -11.87 15.83
C TYR A 119 -3.58 -11.15 17.16
N GLU A 120 -4.43 -11.40 18.15
CA GLU A 120 -4.33 -10.76 19.46
C GLU A 120 -2.99 -11.08 20.14
N GLN A 121 -2.53 -12.33 20.05
CA GLN A 121 -1.21 -12.71 20.53
C GLN A 121 -0.10 -11.94 19.80
N ALA A 122 -0.13 -11.88 18.47
CA ALA A 122 0.88 -11.19 17.69
C ALA A 122 0.92 -9.67 17.99
N TYR A 123 -0.25 -9.05 18.21
CA TYR A 123 -0.36 -7.66 18.63
C TYR A 123 0.26 -7.43 20.03
N GLN A 124 -0.02 -8.32 20.98
CA GLN A 124 0.57 -8.26 22.32
C GLN A 124 2.09 -8.41 22.29
N GLU A 125 2.62 -9.31 21.46
CA GLU A 125 4.07 -9.51 21.29
C GLU A 125 4.77 -8.28 20.69
N ARG A 126 4.13 -7.58 19.75
CA ARG A 126 4.63 -6.31 19.21
C ARG A 126 4.64 -5.20 20.27
N GLY A 127 3.59 -5.15 21.09
CA GLY A 127 3.33 -4.08 22.06
C GLY A 127 2.33 -3.04 21.57
N GLU A 128 1.74 -2.35 22.55
CA GLU A 128 0.75 -1.30 22.33
C GLU A 128 1.32 -0.14 21.51
N VAL A 129 0.52 0.34 20.57
CA VAL A 129 0.75 1.60 19.85
C VAL A 129 -0.33 2.57 20.26
N LYS A 130 0.04 3.83 20.49
CA LYS A 130 -0.88 4.92 20.82
C LYS A 130 -0.58 6.09 19.90
N ASN A 131 -1.62 6.71 19.36
CA ASN A 131 -1.52 7.85 18.45
C ASN A 131 -0.59 7.57 17.25
N PRO A 132 -0.95 6.60 16.38
CA PRO A 132 -0.16 6.33 15.17
C PRO A 132 -0.03 7.59 14.32
N GLU A 133 1.19 7.85 13.83
CA GLU A 133 1.49 8.97 12.95
C GLU A 133 1.54 8.51 11.49
N PHE A 134 0.66 9.08 10.67
CA PHE A 134 0.60 8.85 9.25
C PHE A 134 0.32 10.16 8.50
N GLN A 135 0.81 10.24 7.27
CA GLN A 135 0.66 11.39 6.40
C GLN A 135 -0.82 11.58 6.03
N LYS A 136 -1.32 12.80 6.19
CA LYS A 136 -2.70 13.20 5.84
C LYS A 136 -2.76 14.21 4.70
N GLU A 137 -1.60 14.77 4.32
CA GLU A 137 -1.49 15.76 3.27
C GLU A 137 -0.78 15.15 2.06
N ILE A 138 -1.31 15.39 0.88
CA ILE A 138 -0.66 15.04 -0.38
C ILE A 138 0.48 16.03 -0.62
N LYS A 139 1.67 15.52 -0.90
CA LYS A 139 2.83 16.33 -1.28
C LYS A 139 3.10 16.19 -2.78
N THR A 140 3.52 17.30 -3.37
CA THR A 140 3.74 17.45 -4.80
C THR A 140 5.10 18.04 -5.09
N ALA A 141 5.57 17.86 -6.33
CA ALA A 141 6.78 18.47 -6.85
C ALA A 141 6.60 18.86 -8.31
N ASP A 142 7.25 19.95 -8.71
CA ASP A 142 7.27 20.41 -10.09
C ASP A 142 8.07 19.46 -10.98
N PHE A 143 7.45 19.06 -12.09
CA PHE A 143 8.02 18.23 -13.14
C PHE A 143 8.11 19.02 -14.44
N GLN A 144 9.32 19.17 -14.97
CA GLN A 144 9.58 19.92 -16.19
C GLN A 144 9.60 18.97 -17.39
N TRP A 145 8.75 19.24 -18.39
CA TRP A 145 8.65 18.43 -19.61
C TRP A 145 8.34 19.27 -20.85
N ALA A 146 8.20 18.63 -22.01
CA ALA A 146 8.14 19.30 -23.30
C ALA A 146 7.00 20.34 -23.45
N TYR A 147 5.94 20.21 -22.64
CA TYR A 147 4.75 21.07 -22.72
C TYR A 147 4.65 22.11 -21.59
N GLY A 148 5.60 22.12 -20.64
CA GLY A 148 5.62 23.06 -19.53
C GLY A 148 6.02 22.41 -18.21
N THR A 149 5.50 22.96 -17.12
CA THR A 149 5.64 22.44 -15.77
C THR A 149 4.35 21.76 -15.34
N GLU A 150 4.43 20.53 -14.86
CA GLU A 150 3.33 19.79 -14.25
C GLU A 150 3.59 19.65 -12.75
N GLU A 151 2.58 19.87 -11.91
CA GLU A 151 2.69 19.60 -10.48
C GLU A 151 2.30 18.14 -10.23
N LEU A 152 3.25 17.30 -9.80
CA LEU A 152 3.04 15.86 -9.68
C LEU A 152 3.10 15.39 -8.23
N ALA A 153 2.16 14.51 -7.85
CA ALA A 153 2.26 13.69 -6.65
C ALA A 153 2.99 12.37 -6.98
N LEU A 154 3.68 11.80 -5.99
CA LEU A 154 4.35 10.51 -6.13
C LEU A 154 3.66 9.47 -5.26
N ARG A 155 3.39 8.30 -5.83
CA ARG A 155 2.97 7.12 -5.07
C ARG A 155 4.07 6.06 -5.13
N VAL A 156 4.40 5.48 -3.99
CA VAL A 156 5.37 4.40 -3.85
C VAL A 156 4.66 3.08 -3.59
N ASP A 157 5.08 2.04 -4.30
CA ASP A 157 4.61 0.66 -4.09
C ASP A 157 5.76 -0.31 -4.46
N TYR A 158 5.44 -1.58 -4.70
CA TYR A 158 6.34 -2.55 -5.31
C TYR A 158 5.64 -3.36 -6.40
N TYR A 159 6.40 -3.73 -7.43
CA TYR A 159 5.87 -4.60 -8.47
C TYR A 159 5.57 -6.00 -7.92
N ALA A 160 4.41 -6.57 -8.29
CA ALA A 160 4.04 -7.93 -7.90
C ALA A 160 5.11 -8.97 -8.25
N MET A 161 5.77 -8.80 -9.41
CA MET A 161 6.89 -9.64 -9.83
C MET A 161 8.21 -9.05 -9.34
N ASN A 162 9.01 -9.86 -8.64
CA ASN A 162 10.32 -9.53 -8.09
C ASN A 162 10.34 -8.44 -6.99
N GLN A 163 9.20 -7.81 -6.67
CA GLN A 163 9.05 -6.85 -5.58
C GLN A 163 9.94 -5.60 -5.73
N ASN A 164 10.49 -5.35 -6.92
CA ASN A 164 11.27 -4.14 -7.20
C ASN A 164 10.44 -2.88 -6.90
N LEU A 165 11.11 -1.80 -6.52
CA LEU A 165 10.48 -0.52 -6.19
C LEU A 165 9.64 -0.01 -7.37
N TYR A 166 8.39 0.31 -7.09
CA TYR A 166 7.48 1.00 -8.00
C TYR A 166 7.28 2.44 -7.53
N VAL A 167 7.43 3.39 -8.45
CA VAL A 167 7.06 4.78 -8.23
C VAL A 167 6.24 5.25 -9.42
N GLU A 168 5.06 5.77 -9.14
CA GLU A 168 4.12 6.31 -10.11
C GLU A 168 3.92 7.80 -9.86
N LEU A 169 3.73 8.55 -10.94
CA LEU A 169 3.47 9.98 -10.93
C LEU A 169 2.00 10.24 -11.26
N TYR A 170 1.39 11.14 -10.50
CA TYR A 170 0.01 11.56 -10.69
C TYR A 170 -0.06 13.06 -10.92
N SER A 171 -0.82 13.49 -11.92
CA SER A 171 -1.19 14.89 -12.16
C SER A 171 -2.61 15.15 -11.68
N ARG A 172 -2.95 16.43 -11.51
CA ARG A 172 -4.29 16.82 -11.10
C ARG A 172 -5.09 17.32 -12.31
N GLU A 173 -6.10 16.56 -12.71
CA GLU A 173 -6.98 16.87 -13.84
C GLU A 173 -8.43 17.01 -13.33
N ASP A 174 -9.09 18.12 -13.67
CA ASP A 174 -10.47 18.44 -13.25
C ASP A 174 -10.76 18.25 -11.74
N GLY A 175 -9.74 18.47 -10.91
CA GLY A 175 -9.80 18.36 -9.45
C GLY A 175 -9.50 16.96 -8.90
N MET A 176 -9.39 15.95 -9.76
CA MET A 176 -9.07 14.56 -9.43
C MET A 176 -7.60 14.25 -9.71
N TRP A 177 -7.06 13.24 -9.03
CA TRP A 177 -5.72 12.72 -9.30
C TRP A 177 -5.80 11.63 -10.34
N GLU A 178 -5.08 11.81 -11.44
CA GLU A 178 -5.05 10.87 -12.56
C GLU A 178 -3.60 10.38 -12.77
N PRO A 179 -3.40 9.10 -13.15
CA PRO A 179 -2.08 8.60 -13.50
C PRO A 179 -1.47 9.42 -14.65
N PHE A 180 -0.29 10.00 -14.39
CA PHE A 180 0.46 10.76 -15.38
C PHE A 180 1.45 9.86 -16.12
N SER A 181 2.32 9.17 -15.36
CA SER A 181 3.32 8.26 -15.91
C SER A 181 3.97 7.42 -14.81
N ASP A 182 4.39 6.21 -15.15
CA ASP A 182 5.28 5.44 -14.29
C ASP A 182 6.69 6.07 -14.28
N LEU A 183 7.23 6.38 -13.10
CA LEU A 183 8.61 6.85 -12.97
C LEU A 183 9.59 5.68 -13.12
N THR A 184 9.21 4.51 -12.61
CA THR A 184 10.00 3.27 -12.67
C THR A 184 9.42 2.27 -13.65
N VAL A 185 10.21 1.31 -14.12
CA VAL A 185 9.73 0.16 -14.91
C VAL A 185 10.31 -1.13 -14.37
N ASN A 186 9.50 -2.20 -14.30
CA ASN A 186 9.99 -3.53 -13.94
C ASN A 186 10.55 -4.26 -15.16
N LEU A 187 11.81 -4.67 -15.10
CA LEU A 187 12.44 -5.42 -16.18
C LEU A 187 12.63 -6.89 -15.78
N PRO A 188 12.10 -7.85 -16.57
CA PRO A 188 12.33 -9.27 -16.32
C PRO A 188 13.81 -9.62 -16.26
N GLY A 189 14.20 -10.50 -15.33
CA GLY A 189 15.59 -10.95 -15.16
C GLY A 189 16.48 -10.00 -14.34
N TYR A 190 15.97 -8.85 -13.91
CA TYR A 190 16.67 -7.95 -12.98
C TYR A 190 16.15 -8.14 -11.55
N CYS A 191 16.98 -8.73 -10.70
CA CYS A 191 16.82 -8.73 -9.24
C CYS A 191 17.68 -7.59 -8.70
N LEU A 192 17.05 -6.44 -8.44
CA LEU A 192 17.75 -5.24 -8.00
C LEU A 192 17.83 -5.21 -6.47
N GLU A 193 18.84 -4.55 -5.92
CA GLU A 193 18.87 -4.29 -4.48
C GLU A 193 17.67 -3.40 -4.09
N PRO A 194 17.06 -3.60 -2.92
CA PRO A 194 15.92 -2.79 -2.48
C PRO A 194 16.20 -1.29 -2.57
N GLY A 195 15.22 -0.52 -3.07
CA GLY A 195 15.36 0.90 -3.38
C GLY A 195 16.09 1.20 -4.69
N THR A 196 16.52 0.19 -5.45
CA THR A 196 17.08 0.38 -6.80
C THR A 196 16.01 0.05 -7.84
N ALA A 197 15.83 0.91 -8.84
CA ALA A 197 14.86 0.67 -9.90
C ALA A 197 15.39 1.12 -11.27
N CYS A 198 14.86 0.50 -12.32
CA CYS A 198 15.02 0.99 -13.68
C CYS A 198 14.03 2.12 -13.91
N ILE A 199 14.47 3.21 -14.54
CA ILE A 199 13.62 4.36 -14.89
C ILE A 199 12.84 4.04 -16.16
N SER A 200 11.56 4.45 -16.19
CA SER A 200 10.71 4.28 -17.36
C SER A 200 11.35 4.86 -18.63
N GLY A 201 11.09 4.21 -19.76
CA GLY A 201 11.55 4.69 -21.07
C GLY A 201 10.81 5.96 -21.50
N ASP A 202 9.56 6.09 -21.07
CA ASP A 202 8.74 7.28 -21.30
C ASP A 202 9.32 8.44 -20.49
N PHE A 203 9.46 9.60 -21.15
CA PHE A 203 10.05 10.81 -20.53
C PHE A 203 11.37 10.54 -19.81
N SER A 204 12.18 9.58 -20.27
CA SER A 204 13.35 9.10 -19.51
C SER A 204 14.35 10.19 -19.13
N LYS A 205 14.50 11.24 -19.96
CA LYS A 205 15.41 12.36 -19.64
C LYS A 205 14.82 13.25 -18.55
N GLU A 206 13.54 13.58 -18.68
CA GLU A 206 12.77 14.39 -17.74
C GLU A 206 12.65 13.68 -16.38
N ASN A 207 12.41 12.37 -16.38
CA ASN A 207 12.39 11.53 -15.18
C ASN A 207 13.74 11.53 -14.44
N ILE A 208 14.86 11.38 -15.17
CA ILE A 208 16.20 11.45 -14.55
C ILE A 208 16.46 12.85 -13.99
N GLN A 209 16.09 13.90 -14.73
CA GLN A 209 16.25 15.27 -14.28
C GLN A 209 15.43 15.54 -13.00
N PHE A 210 14.15 15.14 -12.99
CA PHE A 210 13.27 15.25 -11.83
C PHE A 210 13.85 14.57 -10.58
N ILE A 211 14.34 13.34 -10.74
CA ILE A 211 15.01 12.61 -9.64
C ILE A 211 16.22 13.37 -9.10
N GLN A 212 17.02 13.97 -9.98
CA GLN A 212 18.24 14.68 -9.60
C GLN A 212 17.93 16.05 -8.95
N GLU A 213 16.98 16.81 -9.50
CA GLU A 213 16.59 18.14 -9.01
C GLU A 213 15.97 18.07 -7.61
N HIS A 214 15.14 17.05 -7.37
CA HIS A 214 14.48 16.84 -6.08
C HIS A 214 15.27 15.92 -5.14
N GLY A 215 16.47 15.50 -5.52
CA GLY A 215 17.35 14.66 -4.69
C GLY A 215 16.80 13.27 -4.37
N LEU A 216 15.85 12.76 -5.16
CA LEU A 216 15.13 11.52 -4.91
C LEU A 216 15.99 10.26 -5.06
N GLY A 217 17.14 10.36 -5.72
CA GLY A 217 18.03 9.21 -5.91
C GLY A 217 19.33 9.54 -6.62
N THR A 218 20.21 8.53 -6.64
CA THR A 218 21.50 8.58 -7.32
C THR A 218 21.47 7.73 -8.58
N LEU A 219 21.78 8.35 -9.72
CA LEU A 219 21.93 7.66 -11.01
C LEU A 219 23.16 6.73 -10.99
N LEU A 220 22.96 5.47 -11.33
CA LEU A 220 24.03 4.47 -11.39
C LEU A 220 24.78 4.52 -12.73
N PRO A 221 26.07 4.13 -12.75
CA PRO A 221 26.91 4.24 -13.95
C PRO A 221 26.60 3.20 -15.03
N TRP A 222 25.71 2.24 -14.76
CA TRP A 222 25.33 1.17 -15.67
C TRP A 222 23.86 1.29 -16.06
N LYS A 223 23.49 0.66 -17.18
CA LYS A 223 22.13 0.64 -17.70
C LYS A 223 21.62 -0.79 -17.78
N ALA A 224 20.33 -0.98 -17.48
CA ALA A 224 19.66 -2.24 -17.73
C ALA A 224 19.30 -2.35 -19.23
N GLN A 225 19.26 -3.58 -19.75
CA GLN A 225 18.92 -3.87 -21.13
C GLN A 225 17.73 -4.82 -21.16
N SER A 226 16.73 -4.47 -21.97
CA SER A 226 15.59 -5.35 -22.24
C SER A 226 15.19 -5.19 -23.70
N GLY A 227 15.24 -6.30 -24.46
CA GLY A 227 15.11 -6.26 -25.92
C GLY A 227 16.13 -5.31 -26.56
N MET A 228 15.64 -4.31 -27.30
CA MET A 228 16.46 -3.25 -27.89
C MET A 228 16.56 -1.98 -27.00
N GLY A 229 15.89 -1.96 -25.85
CA GLY A 229 15.84 -0.83 -24.93
C GLY A 229 17.01 -0.80 -23.96
N GLN A 230 17.44 0.41 -23.59
CA GLN A 230 18.39 0.67 -22.52
C GLN A 230 17.76 1.60 -21.49
N TYR A 231 17.75 1.17 -20.24
CA TYR A 231 17.07 1.88 -19.15
C TYR A 231 18.10 2.39 -18.15
N ALA A 232 17.97 3.65 -17.76
CA ALA A 232 18.74 4.19 -16.65
C ALA A 232 18.37 3.45 -15.36
N VAL A 233 19.34 3.28 -14.47
CA VAL A 233 19.11 2.65 -13.17
C VAL A 233 19.45 3.65 -12.08
N VAL A 234 18.55 3.79 -11.13
CA VAL A 234 18.66 4.74 -10.01
C VAL A 234 18.58 3.98 -8.70
N LYS A 235 19.46 4.33 -7.76
CA LYS A 235 19.30 4.00 -6.34
C LYS A 235 18.54 5.14 -5.68
N PHE A 236 17.27 4.93 -5.35
CA PHE A 236 16.43 5.93 -4.70
C PHE A 236 16.84 6.12 -3.24
N HIS A 237 16.74 7.37 -2.79
CA HIS A 237 16.86 7.75 -1.38
C HIS A 237 15.48 7.59 -0.75
N LEU A 238 15.23 6.46 -0.07
CA LEU A 238 13.91 6.14 0.49
C LEU A 238 13.42 7.20 1.49
N GLU A 239 14.31 7.84 2.24
CA GLU A 239 13.97 8.94 3.15
C GLU A 239 13.42 10.18 2.42
N GLU A 240 13.88 10.45 1.20
CA GLU A 240 13.37 11.54 0.36
C GLU A 240 12.03 11.17 -0.26
N LEU A 241 11.88 9.95 -0.78
CA LEU A 241 10.58 9.43 -1.24
C LEU A 241 9.53 9.44 -0.13
N ARG A 242 9.93 9.15 1.12
CA ARG A 242 9.02 9.13 2.28
C ARG A 242 8.40 10.50 2.57
N LYS A 243 9.00 11.59 2.09
CA LYS A 243 8.40 12.93 2.21
C LYS A 243 7.15 13.08 1.34
N PHE A 244 7.09 12.32 0.24
CA PHE A 244 5.96 12.31 -0.68
C PHE A 244 4.96 11.22 -0.32
N ASP A 245 5.45 10.03 -0.03
CA ASP A 245 4.62 8.87 0.32
C ASP A 245 5.18 8.12 1.53
N GLN A 246 4.79 8.56 2.72
CA GLN A 246 5.24 7.90 3.96
C GLN A 246 4.80 6.45 4.05
N ALA A 247 3.55 6.17 3.69
CA ALA A 247 2.94 4.87 3.85
C ALA A 247 3.45 3.86 2.81
N GLY A 248 3.52 4.26 1.54
CA GLY A 248 4.06 3.43 0.46
C GLY A 248 5.51 3.03 0.71
N VAL A 249 6.35 3.96 1.19
CA VAL A 249 7.74 3.63 1.58
C VAL A 249 7.80 2.72 2.80
N ALA A 250 6.89 2.88 3.79
CA ALA A 250 6.85 2.01 4.95
C ALA A 250 6.46 0.58 4.58
N ALA A 251 5.41 0.42 3.76
CA ALA A 251 4.97 -0.87 3.21
C ALA A 251 6.10 -1.53 2.39
N PHE A 252 6.75 -0.77 1.50
CA PHE A 252 7.92 -1.25 0.74
C PHE A 252 9.05 -1.74 1.66
N CYS A 253 9.40 -0.96 2.68
CA CYS A 253 10.45 -1.32 3.64
C CYS A 253 10.11 -2.59 4.42
N ASN A 254 8.85 -2.74 4.82
CA ASN A 254 8.37 -3.93 5.54
C ASN A 254 8.49 -5.18 4.67
N GLN A 255 8.05 -5.09 3.42
CA GLN A 255 8.14 -6.18 2.45
C GLN A 255 9.58 -6.67 2.23
N HIS A 256 10.56 -5.76 2.36
CA HIS A 256 11.99 -6.04 2.14
C HIS A 256 12.82 -6.18 3.42
N GLY A 257 12.19 -6.14 4.61
CA GLY A 257 12.90 -6.25 5.89
C GLY A 257 13.86 -5.09 6.22
N LEU A 258 13.62 -3.89 5.68
CA LEU A 258 14.51 -2.72 5.77
C LEU A 258 14.30 -1.84 7.03
N GLN A 259 13.48 -2.30 7.98
CA GLN A 259 13.01 -1.50 9.13
C GLN A 259 14.13 -0.94 10.01
N LYS A 260 15.24 -1.68 10.17
CA LYS A 260 16.38 -1.28 11.03
C LYS A 260 17.19 -0.13 10.41
N THR A 261 17.39 -0.18 9.09
CA THR A 261 18.18 0.81 8.35
C THR A 261 17.56 2.21 8.43
N MET A 262 16.24 2.30 8.26
CA MET A 262 15.50 3.57 8.34
C MET A 262 15.54 4.20 9.74
N GLN A 263 15.55 3.39 10.81
CA GLN A 263 15.66 3.91 12.18
C GLN A 263 17.07 4.44 12.51
N GLU A 264 18.11 3.83 11.94
CA GLU A 264 19.50 4.25 12.10
C GLU A 264 19.78 5.55 11.33
N GLU A 265 19.28 5.70 10.10
CA GLU A 265 19.40 6.92 9.29
C GLU A 265 18.67 8.12 9.92
N ARG A 266 17.50 7.89 10.53
CA ARG A 266 16.77 8.91 11.33
C ARG A 266 17.56 9.38 12.55
N ARG A 267 18.38 8.52 13.17
CA ARG A 267 19.19 8.87 14.35
C ARG A 267 20.46 9.64 13.98
N GLN A 268 20.97 9.46 12.77
CA GLN A 268 22.15 10.17 12.28
C GLN A 268 21.81 11.56 11.69
N SER A 269 20.56 11.76 11.28
CA SER A 269 20.04 13.03 10.75
C SER A 269 19.49 14.00 11.81
N ARG A 270 19.63 13.67 13.11
CA ARG A 270 19.25 14.51 14.26
C ARG A 270 20.50 14.97 15.00
#